data_AF-A0A7S0IL92-F1
#
_entry.id   AF-A0A7S0IL92-F1
#
_cell.length_a   1.000
_cell.length_b   1.000
_cell.length_c   1.000
_cell.angle_alpha   90.00
_cell.angle_beta   90.00
_cell.angle_gamma   90.00
#
_symmetry.space_group_name_H-M   'P 1'
#
loop_
_entity.id
_entity.type
_entity.pdbx_description
1 polymer ?
#
loop_
_entity_poly.entity_id
_entity_poly.type
_entity_poly.pdbx_seq_one_letter_code
_entity_poly.pdbx_strand_id
1 'polypeptide(L)'
;CTAIAEAGGLIAVASAFMQHLNYPRMQSKGCLAIRNFVSRNDELRQPLLELGVEPPLRSILHAYPEGQMHNLAKAALRELGCSVSLKEGFKGELGNAFQLDQGDMHGESQWDKFLETPDAQAAMKAEMAAMGIKI
;
A
#
# COMPACT_ATOMS: atom_id res chain seq x y z
N CYS A 1 -11.50 3.71 9.25
CA CYS A 1 -11.90 3.56 7.83
C CYS A 1 -13.34 3.05 7.68
N THR A 2 -14.17 3.28 8.69
CA THR A 2 -15.50 2.70 8.85
C THR A 2 -16.49 3.19 7.78
N ALA A 3 -16.55 4.50 7.52
CA ALA A 3 -17.44 5.04 6.49
C ALA A 3 -17.16 4.47 5.08
N ILE A 4 -15.89 4.19 4.75
CA ILE A 4 -15.52 3.56 3.47
C ILE A 4 -15.99 2.10 3.46
N ALA A 5 -15.87 1.40 4.58
CA ALA A 5 -16.32 0.02 4.71
C ALA A 5 -17.85 -0.11 4.57
N GLU A 6 -18.58 0.77 5.24
CA GLU A 6 -20.05 0.86 5.18
C GLU A 6 -20.55 1.16 3.76
N ALA A 7 -19.79 1.93 2.98
CA ALA A 7 -20.08 2.20 1.57
C ALA A 7 -19.69 1.04 0.62
N GLY A 8 -19.29 -0.12 1.13
CA GLY A 8 -18.86 -1.27 0.32
C GLY A 8 -17.43 -1.18 -0.22
N GLY A 9 -16.63 -0.23 0.28
CA GLY A 9 -15.28 0.02 -0.21
C GLY A 9 -14.30 -1.14 -0.03
N LEU A 10 -14.50 -2.00 0.99
CA LEU A 10 -13.69 -3.21 1.18
C LEU A 10 -13.79 -4.15 -0.03
N ILE A 11 -15.02 -4.42 -0.48
CA ILE A 11 -15.31 -5.29 -1.61
C ILE A 11 -14.70 -4.69 -2.89
N ALA A 12 -14.92 -3.38 -3.11
CA ALA A 12 -14.40 -2.70 -4.28
C ALA A 12 -12.86 -2.75 -4.36
N VAL A 13 -12.18 -2.46 -3.24
CA VAL A 13 -10.70 -2.50 -3.18
C VAL A 13 -10.17 -3.92 -3.32
N ALA A 14 -10.74 -4.90 -2.61
CA ALA A 14 -10.31 -6.30 -2.69
C ALA A 14 -10.47 -6.83 -4.12
N SER A 15 -11.60 -6.54 -4.76
CA SER A 15 -11.88 -6.96 -6.14
C SER A 15 -10.91 -6.32 -7.14
N ALA A 16 -10.71 -5.01 -7.07
CA ALA A 16 -9.76 -4.31 -7.95
C ALA A 16 -8.32 -4.82 -7.76
N PHE A 17 -7.91 -5.07 -6.51
CA PHE A 17 -6.60 -5.60 -6.17
C PHE A 17 -6.37 -6.99 -6.80
N MET A 18 -7.35 -7.87 -6.71
CA MET A 18 -7.27 -9.22 -7.28
C MET A 18 -7.32 -9.20 -8.82
N GLN A 19 -8.20 -8.39 -9.41
CA GLN A 19 -8.35 -8.30 -10.87
C GLN A 19 -7.10 -7.72 -11.55
N HIS A 20 -6.42 -6.78 -10.89
CA HIS A 20 -5.27 -6.09 -11.45
C HIS A 20 -3.95 -6.47 -10.77
N LEU A 21 -3.86 -7.68 -10.22
CA LEU A 21 -2.70 -8.13 -9.45
C LEU A 21 -1.38 -8.10 -10.23
N ASN A 22 -1.42 -8.21 -11.56
CA ASN A 22 -0.23 -8.15 -12.42
C ASN A 22 0.30 -6.73 -12.67
N TYR A 23 -0.42 -5.69 -12.23
CA TYR A 23 0.03 -4.31 -12.37
C TYR A 23 0.82 -3.90 -11.13
N PRO A 24 2.13 -3.60 -11.21
CA PRO A 24 2.95 -3.26 -10.06
C PRO A 24 2.39 -2.08 -9.24
N ARG A 25 1.74 -1.13 -9.93
CA ARG A 25 1.07 -0.02 -9.27
C ARG A 25 -0.08 -0.52 -8.39
N MET A 26 -0.91 -1.45 -8.86
CA MET A 26 -2.00 -2.02 -8.06
C MET A 26 -1.47 -2.87 -6.91
N GLN A 27 -0.38 -3.62 -7.11
CA GLN A 27 0.30 -4.34 -6.03
C GLN A 27 0.68 -3.39 -4.89
N SER A 28 1.28 -2.24 -5.22
CA SER A 28 1.66 -1.23 -4.23
C SER A 28 0.45 -0.66 -3.48
N LYS A 29 -0.59 -0.23 -4.21
CA LYS A 29 -1.72 0.50 -3.64
C LYS A 29 -2.69 -0.43 -2.92
N GLY A 30 -2.92 -1.63 -3.46
CA GLY A 30 -3.74 -2.65 -2.82
C GLY A 30 -3.16 -3.10 -1.48
N CYS A 31 -1.86 -3.43 -1.43
CA CYS A 31 -1.18 -3.76 -0.18
C CYS A 31 -1.30 -2.63 0.86
N LEU A 32 -1.08 -1.38 0.44
CA LEU A 32 -1.18 -0.23 1.35
C LEU A 32 -2.62 0.02 1.82
N ALA A 33 -3.60 -0.07 0.92
CA ALA A 33 -5.00 0.12 1.24
C ALA A 33 -5.48 -0.93 2.26
N ILE A 34 -5.16 -2.20 2.02
CA ILE A 34 -5.47 -3.30 2.94
C ILE A 34 -4.84 -3.04 4.31
N ARG A 35 -3.53 -2.73 4.36
CA ARG A 35 -2.83 -2.40 5.62
C ARG A 35 -3.52 -1.26 6.36
N ASN A 36 -3.91 -0.20 5.66
CA ASN A 36 -4.52 0.98 6.25
C ASN A 36 -5.95 0.72 6.74
N PHE A 37 -6.71 -0.15 6.07
CA PHE A 37 -8.03 -0.55 6.55
C PHE A 37 -7.93 -1.17 7.94
N VAL A 38 -6.97 -2.06 8.16
CA VAL A 38 -6.93 -2.87 9.39
C VAL A 38 -6.05 -2.30 10.50
N SER A 39 -5.10 -1.41 10.21
CA SER A 39 -4.10 -0.92 11.19
C SER A 39 -4.68 -0.27 12.46
N ARG A 40 -5.91 0.24 12.40
CA ARG A 40 -6.64 0.83 13.55
C ARG A 40 -8.11 0.41 13.60
N ASN A 41 -8.47 -0.62 12.84
CA ASN A 41 -9.85 -1.11 12.73
C ASN A 41 -9.76 -2.65 12.62
N ASP A 42 -9.43 -3.29 13.74
CA ASP A 42 -9.15 -4.72 13.82
C ASP A 42 -10.37 -5.58 13.42
N GLU A 43 -11.57 -5.04 13.61
CA GLU A 43 -12.84 -5.61 13.19
C GLU A 43 -12.92 -5.80 11.67
N LEU A 44 -12.14 -5.06 10.87
CA LEU A 44 -12.11 -5.17 9.41
C LEU A 44 -11.16 -6.26 8.90
N ARG A 45 -10.36 -6.90 9.78
CA ARG A 45 -9.43 -7.97 9.38
C ARG A 45 -10.18 -9.17 8.83
N GLN A 46 -11.13 -9.69 9.60
CA GLN A 46 -11.88 -10.89 9.23
C GLN A 46 -12.71 -10.70 7.93
N PRO A 47 -13.45 -9.59 7.76
CA PRO A 47 -14.13 -9.31 6.49
C PRO A 47 -13.18 -9.26 5.28
N LEU A 48 -12.00 -8.66 5.41
CA LEU A 48 -11.02 -8.63 4.32
C LEU A 48 -10.45 -10.01 4.01
N LEU A 49 -10.20 -10.83 5.03
CA LEU A 49 -9.76 -12.22 4.85
C LEU A 49 -10.82 -13.05 4.14
N GLU A 50 -12.09 -12.89 4.49
CA GLU A 50 -13.22 -13.55 3.83
C GLU A 50 -13.38 -13.14 2.36
N LEU A 51 -12.97 -11.91 2.01
CA LEU A 51 -12.88 -11.45 0.62
C LEU A 51 -11.69 -12.03 -0.15
N GLY A 52 -10.84 -12.85 0.48
CA GLY A 52 -9.77 -13.59 -0.18
C GLY A 52 -8.52 -12.76 -0.50
N VAL A 53 -8.21 -11.72 0.28
CA VAL A 53 -7.04 -10.86 0.01
C VAL A 53 -5.69 -11.50 0.38
N GLU A 54 -5.68 -12.54 1.22
CA GLU A 54 -4.44 -13.17 1.69
C GLU A 54 -3.64 -13.89 0.57
N PRO A 55 -4.21 -14.77 -0.27
CA PRO A 55 -3.45 -15.44 -1.32
C PRO A 55 -2.76 -14.47 -2.32
N PRO A 56 -3.41 -13.39 -2.81
CA PRO A 56 -2.74 -12.35 -3.60
C PRO A 56 -1.56 -11.70 -2.88
N LEU A 57 -1.70 -11.36 -1.59
CA LEU A 57 -0.61 -10.78 -0.80
C LEU A 57 0.58 -11.75 -0.67
N ARG A 58 0.32 -13.05 -0.47
CA ARG A 58 1.36 -14.09 -0.46
C ARG A 58 2.01 -14.25 -1.83
N SER A 59 1.25 -14.16 -2.92
CA SER A 59 1.79 -14.19 -4.28
C SER A 59 2.78 -13.04 -4.50
N ILE A 60 2.43 -11.82 -4.10
CA ILE A 60 3.34 -10.67 -4.15
C ILE A 60 4.58 -10.93 -3.28
N LEU A 61 4.40 -11.42 -2.05
CA LEU A 61 5.52 -11.71 -1.15
C LEU A 61 6.50 -12.74 -1.73
N HIS A 62 6.01 -13.74 -2.48
CA HIS A 62 6.85 -14.73 -3.16
C HIS A 62 7.50 -14.19 -4.44
N ALA A 63 6.80 -13.33 -5.19
CA ALA A 63 7.33 -12.74 -6.42
C ALA A 63 8.45 -11.72 -6.15
N TYR A 64 8.39 -11.04 -5.00
CA TYR A 64 9.40 -10.05 -4.59
C TYR A 64 10.12 -10.53 -3.32
N PRO A 65 11.37 -11.03 -3.41
CA PRO A 65 12.10 -11.52 -2.24
C PRO A 65 12.51 -10.40 -1.27
N GLU A 66 12.67 -9.17 -1.78
CA GLU A 66 13.05 -7.98 -1.01
C GLU A 66 12.50 -6.70 -1.65
N GLY A 67 12.81 -5.55 -1.05
CA GLY A 67 12.41 -4.24 -1.57
C GLY A 67 10.99 -3.81 -1.15
N GLN A 68 10.49 -2.78 -1.84
CA GLN A 68 9.31 -2.03 -1.39
C GLN A 68 8.00 -2.84 -1.49
N MET A 69 7.77 -3.57 -2.59
CA MET A 69 6.59 -4.43 -2.73
C MET A 69 6.60 -5.56 -1.70
N HIS A 70 7.76 -6.18 -1.46
CA HIS A 70 7.92 -7.17 -0.40
C HIS A 70 7.50 -6.61 0.95
N ASN A 71 8.05 -5.44 1.32
CA ASN A 71 7.77 -4.80 2.60
C ASN A 71 6.29 -4.40 2.74
N LEU A 72 5.66 -3.91 1.68
CA LEU A 72 4.23 -3.57 1.69
C LEU A 72 3.34 -4.80 1.86
N ALA A 73 3.56 -5.86 1.07
CA ALA A 73 2.78 -7.09 1.16
C ALA A 73 2.94 -7.76 2.54
N LYS A 74 4.18 -7.80 3.04
CA LYS A 74 4.51 -8.33 4.37
C LYS A 74 3.84 -7.54 5.49
N ALA A 75 3.84 -6.21 5.38
CA ALA A 75 3.18 -5.36 6.36
C ALA A 75 1.66 -5.54 6.33
N ALA A 76 1.04 -5.64 5.16
CA ALA A 76 -0.38 -5.91 5.03
C ALA A 76 -0.78 -7.25 5.68
N LEU A 77 -0.02 -8.32 5.39
CA LEU A 77 -0.22 -9.63 6.01
C LEU A 77 -0.09 -9.59 7.54
N ARG A 78 0.91 -8.87 8.06
CA ARG A 78 1.08 -8.69 9.51
C ARG A 78 -0.13 -8.01 10.14
N GLU A 79 -0.61 -6.91 9.57
CA GLU A 79 -1.76 -6.18 10.11
C GLU A 79 -3.07 -6.97 10.00
N LEU A 80 -3.20 -7.86 9.01
CA LEU A 80 -4.32 -8.80 8.92
C LEU A 80 -4.27 -9.90 10.00
N GLY A 81 -3.16 -10.03 10.74
CA GLY A 81 -2.94 -11.11 11.68
C GLY A 81 -2.47 -12.42 11.03
N CYS A 82 -2.10 -12.40 9.74
CA CYS A 82 -1.54 -13.55 9.06
C CYS A 82 -0.09 -13.79 9.52
N SER A 83 0.32 -15.06 9.57
CA SER A 83 1.69 -15.42 9.92
C SER A 83 2.71 -14.93 8.89
N VAL A 84 3.71 -14.17 9.36
CA VAL A 84 4.85 -13.67 8.60
C VAL A 84 6.15 -13.79 9.39
N SER A 85 7.26 -14.11 8.72
CA SER A 85 8.58 -14.16 9.35
C SER A 85 9.22 -12.77 9.36
N LEU A 86 9.43 -12.20 10.55
CA LEU A 86 10.19 -10.96 10.73
C LEU A 86 11.66 -11.31 11.01
N LYS A 87 12.56 -10.82 10.18
CA LYS A 87 14.01 -10.91 10.43
C LYS A 87 14.45 -9.62 11.10
N GLU A 88 15.05 -9.73 12.27
CA GLU A 88 15.57 -8.59 13.01
C GLU A 88 16.87 -8.12 12.34
N GLY A 89 16.87 -6.90 11.80
CA GLY A 89 18.02 -6.33 11.08
C GLY A 89 19.08 -5.72 11.99
N PHE A 90 18.74 -5.42 13.24
CA PHE A 90 19.64 -4.81 14.21
C PHE A 90 19.35 -5.32 15.62
N LYS A 91 20.35 -5.91 16.27
CA LYS A 91 20.24 -6.52 17.62
C LYS A 91 20.57 -5.58 18.77
N GLY A 92 21.04 -4.36 18.50
CA GLY A 92 21.34 -3.39 19.56
C GLY A 92 22.60 -3.68 20.39
N GLU A 93 23.59 -4.38 19.83
CA GLU A 93 24.84 -4.67 20.55
C GLU A 93 25.66 -3.39 20.83
N LEU A 94 26.17 -3.23 22.05
CA LEU A 94 26.99 -2.09 22.47
C LEU A 94 28.21 -1.94 21.56
N GLY A 95 28.37 -0.75 20.97
CA GLY A 95 29.47 -0.41 20.05
C GLY A 95 29.13 -0.54 18.56
N ASN A 96 28.00 -1.14 18.21
CA ASN A 96 27.52 -1.22 16.84
C ASN A 96 26.41 -0.18 16.60
N ALA A 97 26.76 0.96 16.02
CA ALA A 97 25.77 1.92 15.54
C ALA A 97 25.23 1.45 14.17
N PHE A 98 23.92 1.25 14.08
CA PHE A 98 23.24 0.98 12.81
C PHE A 98 22.51 2.23 12.34
N GLN A 99 22.96 2.80 11.24
CA GLN A 99 22.27 3.90 10.59
C GLN A 99 21.33 3.32 9.53
N LEU A 100 20.05 3.65 9.62
CA LEU A 100 19.11 3.35 8.54
C LEU A 100 19.47 4.18 7.32
N ASP A 101 19.48 3.54 6.15
CA ASP A 101 19.45 4.27 4.88
C ASP A 101 18.14 5.06 4.85
N GLN A 102 18.23 6.40 4.91
CA GLN A 102 17.06 7.27 4.97
C GLN A 102 16.38 7.43 3.60
N GLY A 103 16.86 6.73 2.58
CA GLY A 103 16.43 6.93 1.20
C GLY A 103 16.89 8.29 0.66
N ASP A 104 16.66 8.51 -0.63
CA ASP A 104 16.99 9.77 -1.27
C ASP A 104 15.86 10.78 -1.05
N MET A 105 16.12 11.84 -0.26
CA MET A 105 15.18 12.95 -0.03
C MET A 105 14.81 13.68 -1.32
N HIS A 106 15.68 13.65 -2.33
CA HIS A 106 15.47 14.22 -3.65
C HIS A 106 15.08 13.17 -4.70
N GLY A 107 15.01 11.90 -4.30
CA GLY A 107 14.62 10.81 -5.16
C GLY A 107 13.14 10.92 -5.46
N GLU A 108 12.78 10.91 -6.74
CA GLU A 108 11.37 10.92 -7.16
C GLU A 108 10.62 9.80 -6.46
N SER A 109 9.65 10.16 -5.62
CA SER A 109 8.78 9.16 -5.06
C SER A 109 7.89 8.63 -6.18
N GLN A 110 7.58 7.34 -6.15
CA GLN A 110 6.58 6.75 -7.05
C GLN A 110 5.17 7.41 -6.92
N TRP A 111 4.97 8.28 -5.93
CA TRP A 111 3.75 9.07 -5.72
C TRP A 111 3.78 10.38 -6.52
N ASP A 112 4.95 10.95 -6.77
CA ASP A 112 5.11 12.17 -7.57
C ASP A 112 4.70 11.91 -9.03
N LYS A 113 5.07 10.74 -9.56
CA LYS A 113 4.68 10.26 -10.91
C LYS A 113 3.19 10.01 -11.09
N PHE A 114 2.39 10.02 -10.02
CA PHE A 114 0.93 9.86 -10.15
C PHE A 114 0.28 11.18 -10.55
N LEU A 115 0.68 12.30 -9.94
CA LEU A 115 0.15 13.62 -10.26
C LEU A 115 0.63 14.13 -11.63
N GLU A 116 1.70 13.54 -12.14
CA GLU A 116 2.27 13.86 -13.45
C GLU A 116 1.67 13.08 -14.62
N THR A 117 0.73 12.14 -14.39
CA THR A 117 0.08 11.47 -15.53
C THR A 117 -0.76 12.48 -16.33
N PRO A 118 -0.84 12.34 -17.66
CA PRO A 118 -1.62 13.25 -18.49
C PRO A 118 -3.07 13.41 -18.02
N ASP A 119 -3.68 12.30 -17.59
CA ASP A 119 -5.05 12.28 -17.09
C ASP A 119 -5.20 12.97 -15.74
N ALA A 120 -4.25 12.79 -14.82
CA ALA A 120 -4.26 13.45 -13.52
C ALA A 120 -4.02 14.96 -13.66
N GLN A 121 -3.10 15.36 -14.53
CA GLN A 121 -2.84 16.77 -14.84
C GLN A 121 -4.05 17.42 -15.53
N ALA A 122 -4.73 16.71 -16.42
CA ALA A 122 -5.94 17.20 -17.09
C ALA A 122 -7.09 17.39 -16.10
N ALA A 123 -7.32 16.43 -15.19
CA ALA A 123 -8.33 16.53 -14.14
C ALA A 123 -8.04 17.68 -13.18
N MET A 124 -6.79 17.81 -12.72
CA MET A 124 -6.37 18.90 -11.84
C MET A 124 -6.56 20.27 -12.52
N LYS A 125 -6.20 20.38 -13.81
CA LYS A 125 -6.38 21.62 -14.57
C LYS A 125 -7.86 21.98 -14.73
N ALA A 126 -8.74 20.99 -14.93
CA ALA A 126 -10.18 21.21 -15.01
C ALA A 126 -10.77 21.72 -13.69
N GLU A 127 -10.37 21.13 -12.56
CA GLU A 127 -10.81 21.58 -11.23
C GLU A 127 -10.33 23.00 -10.91
N MET A 128 -9.08 23.30 -11.26
CA MET A 128 -8.47 24.60 -11.00
C MET A 128 -9.10 25.71 -11.85
N ALA A 129 -9.45 25.39 -13.10
CA ALA A 129 -10.24 26.27 -13.95
C ALA A 129 -11.65 26.54 -13.36
N ALA A 130 -12.30 25.50 -12.80
CA ALA A 130 -13.59 25.66 -12.13
C ALA A 130 -13.52 26.54 -10.87
N MET A 131 -12.37 26.56 -10.20
CA MET A 131 -12.09 27.44 -9.05
C MET A 131 -11.62 28.86 -9.45
N GLY A 132 -11.52 29.16 -10.75
CA GLY A 132 -11.06 30.46 -11.24
C GLY A 132 -9.54 30.70 -11.08
N ILE A 133 -8.79 29.66 -10.74
CA ILE A 133 -7.34 29.69 -10.59
C ILE A 133 -6.73 29.43 -11.99
N LYS A 134 -5.99 30.40 -12.53
CA LYS A 134 -5.28 30.23 -13.80
C LYS A 134 -3.99 29.43 -13.56
N ILE A 135 -3.88 28.28 -14.24
CA ILE A 135 -2.68 27.43 -14.32
C ILE A 135 -2.12 27.49 -15.73
#